data_AF-A0A4Y7QAL4-F1
#
_entry.id   AF-A0A4Y7QAL4-F1
#
_cell.length_a   1.000
_cell.length_b   1.000
_cell.length_c   1.000
_cell.angle_alpha   90.00
_cell.angle_beta   90.00
_cell.angle_gamma   90.00
#
_symmetry.space_group_name_H-M   'P 1'
#
loop_
_entity.id
_entity.type
_entity.pdbx_description
1 polymer ?
#
loop_
_entity_poly.entity_id
_entity_poly.type
_entity_poly.pdbx_seq_one_letter_code
_entity_poly.pdbx_strand_id
1 'polypeptide(L)'
;MKQYWAEVDQYIIRRNSPVSAFTIIDRCPQLEVLEIACRLSQSTENQAMHIAPRLHTFVLYGSYQDSGLSLDYIHLPAIRRLAVSFSPVRSFEADGGHLIGFLTRGGLDLQELRLSTPRISSEILVRCLQCEPNINTLCLTSQMVDYPLVEALTVCLDDYSGLCRHLEYLEIDTRQRFALSLIVSMIASRWHSQGGQRFARPLTVGLFPVILEVANHSEVRKCIQEGLKVYEYNSSGKWWALSL
;
A
#
# COMPACT_ATOMS: atom_id res chain seq x y z
N MET A 1 -31.11 -13.80 -16.61
CA MET A 1 -30.85 -13.93 -15.16
C MET A 1 -30.61 -12.51 -14.64
N LYS A 2 -31.60 -11.90 -13.99
CA LYS A 2 -31.50 -10.52 -13.47
C LYS A 2 -30.81 -10.60 -12.11
N GLN A 3 -29.59 -10.08 -12.01
CA GLN A 3 -28.94 -9.86 -10.72
C GLN A 3 -29.21 -8.42 -10.29
N TYR A 4 -29.98 -8.29 -9.22
CA TYR A 4 -30.14 -7.06 -8.45
C TYR A 4 -28.85 -6.85 -7.65
N TRP A 5 -28.10 -5.80 -7.98
CA TRP A 5 -27.02 -5.29 -7.15
C TRP A 5 -27.59 -4.10 -6.38
N ALA A 6 -27.50 -4.15 -5.05
CA ALA A 6 -27.77 -2.99 -4.21
C ALA A 6 -26.74 -1.89 -4.56
N GLU A 7 -27.23 -0.65 -4.66
CA GLU A 7 -26.49 0.55 -5.07
C GLU A 7 -25.29 0.82 -4.15
N VAL A 8 -24.10 0.37 -4.57
CA VAL A 8 -22.84 0.97 -4.15
C VAL A 8 -22.44 1.91 -5.28
N ASP A 9 -22.47 3.21 -5.01
CA ASP A 9 -22.09 4.25 -5.95
C ASP A 9 -20.58 4.19 -6.24
N GLN A 10 -20.19 3.30 -7.16
CA GLN A 10 -18.81 3.18 -7.64
C GLN A 10 -18.61 4.15 -8.82
N TYR A 11 -17.72 5.12 -8.65
CA TYR A 11 -17.32 6.02 -9.73
C TYR A 11 -15.88 5.75 -10.14
N ILE A 12 -15.70 5.28 -11.38
CA ILE A 12 -14.40 5.19 -12.05
C ILE A 12 -14.24 6.42 -12.93
N ILE A 13 -13.37 7.34 -12.54
CA ILE A 13 -13.08 8.55 -13.33
C ILE A 13 -11.79 8.33 -14.11
N ARG A 14 -11.94 8.18 -15.43
CA ARG A 14 -10.83 8.20 -16.40
C ARG A 14 -10.91 9.51 -17.19
N ARG A 15 -10.15 10.53 -16.77
CA ARG A 15 -10.15 11.84 -17.42
C ARG A 15 -8.75 12.26 -17.86
N ASN A 16 -8.69 12.84 -19.06
CA ASN A 16 -7.52 13.54 -19.62
C ASN A 16 -7.64 15.07 -19.46
N SER A 17 -8.54 15.55 -18.60
CA SER A 17 -8.86 16.98 -18.47
C SER A 17 -8.39 17.52 -17.11
N PRO A 18 -7.83 18.74 -17.06
CA PRO A 18 -7.23 19.35 -15.86
C PRO A 18 -8.23 19.84 -14.80
N VAL A 19 -9.55 19.63 -14.99
CA VAL A 19 -10.52 19.93 -13.93
C VAL A 19 -10.23 18.99 -12.75
N SER A 20 -9.94 19.56 -11.57
CA SER A 20 -9.59 18.81 -10.34
C SER A 20 -10.49 17.58 -10.22
N ALA A 21 -9.89 16.40 -10.38
CA ALA A 21 -10.60 15.12 -10.35
C ALA A 21 -11.34 14.93 -9.01
N PHE A 22 -10.94 15.69 -7.99
CA PHE A 22 -11.50 15.68 -6.64
C PHE A 22 -12.78 16.49 -6.49
N THR A 23 -13.20 17.29 -7.49
CA THR A 23 -14.53 17.95 -7.47
C THR A 23 -15.70 16.97 -7.36
N ILE A 24 -15.49 15.68 -7.66
CA ILE A 24 -16.49 14.64 -7.42
C ILE A 24 -16.76 14.44 -5.92
N ILE A 25 -15.75 14.63 -5.06
CA ILE A 25 -15.89 14.50 -3.61
C ILE A 25 -16.93 15.49 -3.09
N ASP A 26 -16.87 16.74 -3.56
CA ASP A 26 -17.80 17.79 -3.14
C ASP A 26 -19.23 17.55 -3.66
N ARG A 27 -19.34 16.94 -4.85
CA ARG A 27 -20.64 16.67 -5.50
C ARG A 27 -21.31 15.40 -5.00
N CYS A 28 -20.52 14.46 -4.48
CA CYS A 28 -20.96 13.14 -4.05
C CYS A 28 -20.51 12.89 -2.61
N PRO A 29 -21.12 13.53 -1.59
CA PRO A 29 -20.71 13.37 -0.19
C PRO A 29 -20.96 11.94 0.35
N GLN A 30 -21.75 11.12 -0.36
CA GLN A 30 -22.02 9.72 -0.02
C GLN A 30 -21.03 8.74 -0.66
N LEU A 31 -20.02 9.24 -1.37
CA LEU A 31 -19.04 8.42 -2.09
C LEU A 31 -18.24 7.53 -1.13
N GLU A 32 -18.25 6.22 -1.39
CA GLU A 32 -17.57 5.22 -0.56
C GLU A 32 -16.29 4.67 -1.23
N VAL A 33 -16.28 4.63 -2.56
CA VAL A 33 -15.19 4.12 -3.38
C VAL A 33 -14.88 5.09 -4.52
N LEU A 34 -13.62 5.48 -4.66
CA LEU A 34 -13.17 6.39 -5.69
C LEU A 34 -11.89 5.89 -6.34
N GLU A 35 -11.96 5.66 -7.65
CA GLU A 35 -10.80 5.37 -8.49
C GLU A 35 -10.55 6.53 -9.46
N ILE A 36 -9.34 7.08 -9.38
CA ILE A 36 -8.89 8.19 -10.21
C ILE A 36 -7.64 7.75 -10.97
N ALA A 37 -7.72 7.77 -12.29
CA ALA A 37 -6.56 7.65 -13.17
C ALA A 37 -6.39 8.96 -13.94
N CYS A 38 -5.41 9.77 -13.56
CA CYS A 38 -5.24 11.12 -14.09
C CYS A 38 -3.77 11.49 -14.27
N ARG A 39 -3.51 12.31 -15.30
CA ARG A 39 -2.31 13.15 -15.38
C ARG A 39 -2.70 14.51 -14.82
N LEU A 40 -2.65 14.65 -13.50
CA LEU A 40 -3.05 15.89 -12.84
C LEU A 40 -2.02 16.98 -13.19
N SER A 41 -2.41 18.00 -13.95
CA SER A 41 -1.50 19.13 -14.15
C SER A 41 -1.24 19.80 -12.81
N GLN A 42 0.01 20.17 -12.53
CA GLN A 42 0.38 21.02 -11.40
C GLN A 42 -0.51 22.27 -11.39
N SER A 43 -1.55 22.31 -10.56
CA SER A 43 -2.26 23.55 -10.30
C SER A 43 -1.67 24.13 -9.03
N THR A 44 -0.95 25.23 -9.18
CA THR A 44 -0.36 26.04 -8.10
C THR A 44 -1.39 26.95 -7.42
N GLU A 45 -2.68 26.81 -7.75
CA GLU A 45 -3.74 27.62 -7.17
C GLU A 45 -4.18 27.05 -5.82
N ASN A 46 -4.50 27.94 -4.88
CA ASN A 46 -5.02 27.63 -3.54
C ASN A 46 -6.29 26.76 -3.62
N GLN A 47 -6.11 25.45 -3.74
CA GLN A 47 -7.22 24.51 -3.72
C GLN A 47 -7.75 24.38 -2.29
N ALA A 48 -9.08 24.41 -2.16
CA ALA A 48 -9.73 24.07 -0.90
C ALA A 48 -9.51 22.59 -0.58
N MET A 49 -9.42 22.27 0.71
CA MET A 49 -9.38 20.88 1.17
C MET A 49 -10.70 20.18 0.86
N HIS A 50 -10.64 19.09 0.10
CA HIS A 50 -11.75 18.20 -0.17
C HIS A 50 -11.87 17.15 0.94
N ILE A 51 -13.03 17.05 1.57
CA ILE A 51 -13.27 16.10 2.67
C ILE A 51 -14.30 15.07 2.22
N ALA A 52 -13.92 13.79 2.26
CA ALA A 52 -14.82 12.69 1.90
C ALA A 52 -15.06 11.78 3.13
N PRO A 53 -16.06 12.07 3.97
CA PRO A 53 -16.21 11.43 5.27
C PRO A 53 -16.63 9.95 5.20
N ARG A 54 -17.14 9.49 4.06
CA ARG A 54 -17.58 8.10 3.85
C ARG A 54 -16.65 7.29 2.95
N LEU A 55 -15.65 7.94 2.35
CA LEU A 55 -14.77 7.31 1.38
C LEU A 55 -13.81 6.37 2.09
N HIS A 56 -14.07 5.07 2.02
CA HIS A 56 -13.25 4.05 2.66
C HIS A 56 -12.29 3.34 1.72
N THR A 57 -12.44 3.53 0.40
CA THR A 57 -11.52 2.98 -0.60
C THR A 57 -11.15 4.05 -1.61
N PHE A 58 -9.85 4.35 -1.67
CA PHE A 58 -9.31 5.36 -2.57
C PHE A 58 -8.15 4.79 -3.39
N VAL A 59 -8.25 4.98 -4.69
CA VAL A 59 -7.30 4.45 -5.66
C VAL A 59 -6.84 5.57 -6.60
N LEU A 60 -5.53 5.83 -6.62
CA LEU A 60 -4.90 6.89 -7.40
C LEU A 60 -3.83 6.33 -8.35
N TYR A 61 -4.03 6.55 -9.66
CA TYR A 61 -3.03 6.35 -10.71
C TYR A 61 -2.62 7.70 -11.30
N GLY A 62 -1.32 7.93 -11.39
CA GLY A 62 -0.80 9.15 -12.02
C GLY A 62 0.72 9.17 -12.09
N SER A 63 1.29 10.37 -12.25
CA SER A 63 2.73 10.59 -12.04
C SER A 63 2.93 11.22 -10.66
N TYR A 64 4.04 10.92 -9.96
CA TYR A 64 4.26 11.49 -8.62
C TYR A 64 4.31 13.02 -8.65
N GLN A 65 4.98 13.60 -9.66
CA GLN A 65 5.13 15.04 -9.84
C GLN A 65 3.80 15.78 -9.98
N ASP A 66 2.85 15.12 -10.63
CA ASP A 66 1.54 15.67 -10.99
C ASP A 66 0.50 15.42 -9.91
N SER A 67 0.49 14.19 -9.38
CA SER A 67 -0.59 13.67 -8.55
C SER A 67 -0.25 13.65 -7.06
N GLY A 68 1.04 13.71 -6.72
CA GLY A 68 1.50 13.77 -5.33
C GLY A 68 0.97 15.04 -4.63
N LEU A 69 1.18 16.20 -5.24
CA LEU A 69 0.68 17.49 -4.72
C LEU A 69 -0.82 17.49 -4.44
N SER A 70 -1.61 16.79 -5.24
CA SER A 70 -3.05 16.75 -5.04
C SER A 70 -3.48 16.02 -3.77
N LEU A 71 -2.63 15.15 -3.23
CA LEU A 71 -2.88 14.51 -1.94
C LEU A 71 -2.95 15.53 -0.79
N ASP A 72 -2.30 16.70 -0.93
CA ASP A 72 -2.31 17.77 0.08
C ASP A 72 -3.69 18.43 0.27
N TYR A 73 -4.56 18.29 -0.72
CA TYR A 73 -5.89 18.90 -0.74
C TYR A 73 -7.02 17.89 -0.50
N ILE A 74 -6.70 16.70 0.01
CA ILE A 74 -7.68 15.64 0.27
C ILE A 74 -7.55 15.17 1.72
N HIS A 75 -8.70 15.01 2.37
CA HIS A 75 -8.83 14.42 3.70
C HIS A 75 -9.90 13.33 3.66
N LEU A 76 -9.48 12.10 3.97
CA LEU A 76 -10.29 10.89 3.91
C LEU A 76 -10.39 10.22 5.30
N PRO A 77 -11.17 10.77 6.25
CA PRO A 77 -11.14 10.31 7.64
C PRO A 77 -11.68 8.89 7.85
N ALA A 78 -12.34 8.29 6.87
CA ALA A 78 -12.86 6.93 6.92
C ALA A 78 -12.06 5.94 6.06
N ILE A 79 -10.86 6.33 5.60
CA ILE A 79 -10.07 5.51 4.69
C ILE A 79 -9.68 4.19 5.34
N ARG A 80 -9.93 3.08 4.63
CA ARG A 80 -9.53 1.73 5.05
C ARG A 80 -8.62 1.06 4.04
N ARG A 81 -8.77 1.42 2.77
CA ARG A 81 -8.00 0.86 1.65
C ARG A 81 -7.45 1.98 0.80
N LEU A 82 -6.13 2.07 0.73
CA LEU A 82 -5.43 3.05 -0.08
C LEU A 82 -4.55 2.34 -1.12
N ALA A 83 -4.73 2.74 -2.36
CA ALA A 83 -3.91 2.31 -3.49
C ALA A 83 -3.30 3.52 -4.18
N VAL A 84 -1.98 3.60 -4.22
CA VAL A 84 -1.29 4.67 -4.92
C VAL A 84 -0.27 4.07 -5.87
N SER A 85 -0.44 4.36 -7.16
CA SER A 85 0.47 3.90 -8.21
C SER A 85 0.93 5.06 -9.07
N PHE A 86 2.21 5.39 -8.94
CA PHE A 86 2.85 6.42 -9.74
C PHE A 86 3.68 5.81 -10.87
N SER A 87 3.52 6.34 -12.07
CA SER A 87 4.37 5.99 -13.21
C SER A 87 5.76 6.58 -13.03
N PRO A 88 6.83 5.88 -13.45
CA PRO A 88 8.19 6.40 -13.37
C PRO A 88 8.36 7.60 -14.31
N VAL A 89 8.80 8.74 -13.77
CA VAL A 89 9.24 9.90 -14.55
C VAL A 89 10.76 9.93 -14.48
N ARG A 90 11.44 10.03 -15.64
CA ARG A 90 12.86 9.65 -15.80
C ARG A 90 13.86 10.46 -14.95
N SER A 91 13.49 11.57 -14.33
CA SER A 91 14.44 12.57 -13.84
C SER A 91 14.31 13.01 -12.38
N PHE A 92 13.34 12.51 -11.60
CA PHE A 92 13.15 12.97 -10.21
C PHE A 92 13.06 11.83 -9.21
N GLU A 93 13.65 12.04 -8.04
CA GLU A 93 13.34 11.33 -6.81
C GLU A 93 12.09 11.94 -6.20
N ALA A 94 11.21 11.10 -5.65
CA ALA A 94 9.99 11.57 -5.01
C ALA A 94 10.29 11.84 -3.53
N ASP A 95 10.15 13.11 -3.10
CA ASP A 95 10.34 13.55 -1.69
C ASP A 95 9.36 12.86 -0.72
N GLY A 96 8.30 12.23 -1.21
CA GLY A 96 7.36 11.47 -0.38
C GLY A 96 6.51 12.28 0.59
N GLY A 97 6.86 13.55 0.83
CA GLY A 97 6.22 14.43 1.81
C GLY A 97 4.70 14.54 1.64
N HIS A 98 4.21 14.61 0.40
CA HIS A 98 2.78 14.66 0.13
C HIS A 98 2.05 13.38 0.56
N LEU A 99 2.65 12.21 0.33
CA LEU A 99 2.09 10.93 0.75
C LEU A 99 2.08 10.80 2.28
N ILE A 100 3.18 11.17 2.94
CA ILE A 100 3.27 11.18 4.41
C ILE A 100 2.23 12.13 5.00
N GLY A 101 2.13 13.35 4.45
CA GLY A 101 1.17 14.34 4.91
C GLY A 101 -0.28 13.86 4.74
N PHE A 102 -0.57 13.18 3.63
CA PHE A 102 -1.86 12.57 3.39
C PHE A 102 -2.20 11.45 4.36
N LEU A 103 -1.30 10.50 4.59
CA LEU A 103 -1.50 9.42 5.58
C LEU A 103 -1.69 9.98 6.99
N THR A 104 -0.86 10.95 7.37
CA THR A 104 -0.99 11.63 8.68
C THR A 104 -2.36 12.28 8.87
N ARG A 105 -3.03 12.72 7.79
CA ARG A 105 -4.40 13.26 7.82
C ARG A 105 -5.48 12.18 7.69
N GLY A 106 -5.17 11.01 7.14
CA GLY A 106 -6.13 9.95 6.76
C GLY A 106 -6.85 9.28 7.94
N GLY A 107 -6.35 9.45 9.16
CA GLY A 107 -6.87 8.75 10.33
C GLY A 107 -6.28 7.35 10.46
N LEU A 108 -6.23 6.83 11.69
CA LEU A 108 -5.45 5.63 12.06
C LEU A 108 -6.11 4.29 11.69
N ASP A 109 -7.10 4.29 10.82
CA ASP A 109 -7.93 3.12 10.50
C ASP A 109 -7.57 2.46 9.17
N LEU A 110 -6.44 2.84 8.55
CA LEU A 110 -5.99 2.23 7.31
C LEU A 110 -5.60 0.76 7.56
N GLN A 111 -6.26 -0.14 6.81
CA GLN A 111 -6.05 -1.59 6.91
C GLN A 111 -5.24 -2.12 5.74
N GLU A 112 -5.48 -1.57 4.54
CA GLU A 112 -4.82 -1.99 3.32
C GLU A 112 -4.08 -0.81 2.69
N LEU A 113 -2.77 -0.96 2.55
CA LEU A 113 -1.91 -0.01 1.87
C LEU A 113 -1.20 -0.70 0.71
N ARG A 114 -1.41 -0.18 -0.50
CA ARG A 114 -0.71 -0.64 -1.68
C ARG A 114 0.01 0.52 -2.36
N LEU A 115 1.32 0.40 -2.47
CA LEU A 115 2.18 1.40 -3.07
C LEU A 115 2.91 0.82 -4.29
N SER A 116 2.86 1.57 -5.38
CA SER A 116 3.63 1.35 -6.60
C SER A 116 4.25 2.67 -7.00
N THR A 117 5.26 3.12 -6.28
CA THR A 117 5.83 4.46 -6.41
C THR A 117 7.33 4.33 -6.70
N PRO A 118 7.74 4.30 -7.97
CA PRO A 118 9.15 4.19 -8.31
C PRO A 118 9.91 5.37 -7.68
N ARG A 119 11.05 5.08 -7.04
CA ARG A 119 11.97 6.06 -6.45
C ARG A 119 11.48 6.82 -5.20
N ILE A 120 10.61 6.21 -4.41
CA ILE A 120 10.46 6.61 -3.00
C ILE A 120 11.56 5.89 -2.20
N SER A 121 12.30 6.62 -1.36
CA SER A 121 13.33 6.04 -0.50
C SER A 121 12.71 5.22 0.63
N SER A 122 13.45 4.25 1.15
CA SER A 122 12.95 3.43 2.25
C SER A 122 12.73 4.18 3.55
N GLU A 123 13.48 5.25 3.80
CA GLU A 123 13.21 6.14 4.93
C GLU A 123 11.79 6.72 4.85
N ILE A 124 11.38 7.20 3.68
CA ILE A 124 10.04 7.73 3.46
C ILE A 124 8.99 6.63 3.62
N LEU A 125 9.24 5.42 3.11
CA LEU A 125 8.30 4.30 3.23
C LEU A 125 8.13 3.86 4.67
N VAL A 126 9.22 3.75 5.42
CA VAL A 126 9.19 3.48 6.86
C VAL A 126 8.33 4.53 7.56
N ARG A 127 8.52 5.82 7.27
CA ARG A 127 7.69 6.89 7.83
C ARG A 127 6.22 6.77 7.45
N CYS A 128 5.90 6.40 6.20
CA CYS A 128 4.52 6.14 5.78
C CYS A 128 3.89 5.00 6.58
N LEU A 129 4.62 3.90 6.81
CA LEU A 129 4.14 2.75 7.58
C LEU A 129 4.02 3.05 9.08
N GLN A 130 4.82 3.97 9.62
CA GLN A 130 4.70 4.44 10.99
C GLN A 130 3.43 5.26 11.23
N CYS A 131 2.93 5.97 10.22
CA CYS A 131 1.66 6.69 10.31
C CYS A 131 0.46 5.74 10.50
N GLU A 132 0.58 4.49 10.04
CA GLU A 132 -0.54 3.55 9.90
C GLU A 132 -0.27 2.21 10.61
N PRO A 133 -0.26 2.20 11.95
CA PRO A 133 0.12 1.02 12.74
C PRO A 133 -0.85 -0.17 12.61
N ASN A 134 -2.05 0.07 12.06
CA ASN A 134 -3.14 -0.90 11.96
C ASN A 134 -3.21 -1.63 10.60
N ILE A 135 -2.24 -1.39 9.71
CA ILE A 135 -2.16 -2.10 8.43
C ILE A 135 -2.09 -3.61 8.65
N ASN A 136 -3.02 -4.33 8.02
CA ASN A 136 -3.02 -5.78 7.93
C ASN A 136 -2.65 -6.28 6.53
N THR A 137 -2.75 -5.43 5.51
CA THR A 137 -2.45 -5.77 4.12
C THR A 137 -1.49 -4.74 3.56
N LEU A 138 -0.27 -5.16 3.28
CA LEU A 138 0.77 -4.31 2.68
C LEU A 138 1.19 -4.88 1.34
N CYS A 139 1.17 -4.04 0.32
CA CYS A 139 1.71 -4.38 -1.00
C CYS A 139 2.67 -3.30 -1.44
N LEU A 140 3.91 -3.71 -1.68
CA LEU A 140 4.99 -2.86 -2.14
C LEU A 140 5.46 -3.42 -3.48
N THR A 141 5.11 -2.71 -4.55
CA THR A 141 5.48 -3.10 -5.91
C THR A 141 6.53 -2.15 -6.46
N SER A 142 7.19 -2.54 -7.56
CA SER A 142 8.27 -1.76 -8.17
C SER A 142 9.55 -1.72 -7.32
N GLN A 143 10.51 -0.89 -7.74
CA GLN A 143 11.84 -0.69 -7.18
C GLN A 143 11.86 -0.03 -5.79
N MET A 144 10.84 -0.26 -4.97
CA MET A 144 10.60 0.39 -3.68
C MET A 144 11.25 -0.35 -2.52
N VAL A 145 11.50 -1.63 -2.71
CA VAL A 145 12.03 -2.50 -1.67
C VAL A 145 13.54 -2.32 -1.73
N ASP A 146 14.17 -2.07 -0.60
CA ASP A 146 15.63 -2.12 -0.47
C ASP A 146 16.02 -2.81 0.85
N TYR A 147 17.33 -2.87 1.13
CA TYR A 147 17.86 -3.46 2.35
C TYR A 147 17.28 -2.80 3.62
N PRO A 148 17.37 -1.47 3.80
CA PRO A 148 16.75 -0.76 4.93
C PRO A 148 15.27 -1.06 5.14
N LEU A 149 14.47 -1.16 4.08
CA LEU A 149 13.03 -1.44 4.23
C LEU A 149 12.76 -2.86 4.71
N VAL A 150 13.48 -3.85 4.16
CA VAL A 150 13.34 -5.25 4.60
C VAL A 150 13.78 -5.40 6.05
N GLU A 151 14.85 -4.70 6.45
CA GLU A 151 15.32 -4.65 7.83
C GLU A 151 14.27 -4.02 8.76
N ALA A 152 13.68 -2.88 8.37
CA ALA A 152 12.62 -2.24 9.15
C ALA A 152 11.33 -3.08 9.24
N LEU A 153 11.07 -3.92 8.23
CA LEU A 153 10.00 -4.92 8.25
C LEU A 153 10.39 -6.19 9.02
N THR A 154 11.65 -6.41 9.37
CA THR A 154 12.08 -7.56 10.17
C THR A 154 11.79 -7.27 11.63
N VAL A 155 11.06 -8.15 12.32
CA VAL A 155 10.69 -7.92 13.72
C VAL A 155 11.85 -8.36 14.61
N CYS A 156 12.39 -7.44 15.41
CA CYS A 156 13.36 -7.80 16.43
C CYS A 156 12.64 -8.50 17.59
N LEU A 157 13.13 -9.67 17.99
CA LEU A 157 12.52 -10.46 19.06
C LEU A 157 12.51 -9.73 20.42
N ASP A 158 13.43 -8.78 20.61
CA ASP A 158 13.59 -8.03 21.86
C ASP A 158 12.92 -6.65 21.84
N ASP A 159 12.39 -6.22 20.69
CA ASP A 159 11.79 -4.88 20.53
C ASP A 159 10.41 -4.95 19.87
N TYR A 160 9.39 -4.48 20.61
CA TYR A 160 8.00 -4.41 20.18
C TYR A 160 7.72 -3.24 19.21
N SER A 161 8.75 -2.50 18.77
CA SER A 161 8.65 -1.36 17.85
C SER A 161 8.45 -1.71 16.37
N GLY A 162 8.31 -3.01 16.03
CA GLY A 162 8.21 -3.48 14.65
C GLY A 162 7.08 -2.83 13.83
N LEU A 163 7.39 -2.47 12.59
CA LEU A 163 6.41 -1.89 11.65
C LEU A 163 5.30 -2.87 11.31
N CYS A 164 4.07 -2.37 11.13
CA CYS A 164 2.91 -3.15 10.71
C CYS A 164 2.74 -4.43 11.56
N ARG A 165 2.58 -4.26 12.87
CA ARG A 165 2.44 -5.40 13.80
C ARG A 165 1.25 -6.30 13.47
N HIS A 166 0.20 -5.75 12.88
CA HIS A 166 -1.02 -6.49 12.52
C HIS A 166 -0.99 -7.08 11.11
N LEU A 167 0.18 -7.11 10.47
CA LEU A 167 0.31 -7.54 9.08
C LEU A 167 -0.06 -9.02 8.89
N GLU A 168 -1.11 -9.26 8.13
CA GLU A 168 -1.61 -10.57 7.72
C GLU A 168 -1.28 -10.92 6.27
N TYR A 169 -1.08 -9.91 5.42
CA TYR A 169 -0.82 -10.08 4.01
C TYR A 169 0.30 -9.15 3.57
N LEU A 170 1.34 -9.71 2.97
CA LEU A 170 2.50 -8.97 2.50
C LEU A 170 2.82 -9.35 1.04
N GLU A 171 2.76 -8.38 0.14
CA GLU A 171 3.24 -8.50 -1.24
C GLU A 171 4.48 -7.62 -1.42
N ILE A 172 5.57 -8.22 -1.91
CA ILE A 172 6.83 -7.52 -2.16
C ILE A 172 7.35 -7.89 -3.55
N ASP A 173 7.63 -6.87 -4.38
CA ASP A 173 8.37 -7.03 -5.62
C ASP A 173 9.88 -7.06 -5.35
N THR A 174 10.47 -8.25 -5.48
CA THR A 174 11.86 -8.55 -5.12
C THR A 174 12.81 -8.49 -6.32
N ARG A 175 12.42 -7.87 -7.44
CA ARG A 175 13.23 -7.81 -8.67
C ARG A 175 14.61 -7.16 -8.50
N GLN A 176 14.82 -6.36 -7.46
CA GLN A 176 16.10 -5.70 -7.18
C GLN A 176 17.21 -6.60 -6.62
N ARG A 177 17.03 -7.94 -6.61
CA ARG A 177 18.02 -8.93 -6.16
C ARG A 177 18.52 -8.65 -4.73
N PHE A 178 17.62 -8.83 -3.76
CA PHE A 178 18.00 -8.87 -2.35
C PHE A 178 18.81 -10.11 -2.01
N ALA A 179 19.63 -10.00 -0.97
CA ALA A 179 20.13 -11.19 -0.30
C ALA A 179 18.93 -12.03 0.18
N LEU A 180 18.81 -13.25 -0.35
CA LEU A 180 17.74 -14.19 -0.03
C LEU A 180 17.55 -14.36 1.48
N SER A 181 18.66 -14.36 2.23
CA SER A 181 18.69 -14.47 3.69
C SER A 181 17.89 -13.38 4.41
N LEU A 182 17.83 -12.16 3.87
CA LEU A 182 17.09 -11.07 4.51
C LEU A 182 15.59 -11.25 4.37
N ILE A 183 15.11 -11.66 3.19
CA ILE A 183 13.69 -11.95 2.99
C ILE A 183 13.28 -13.12 3.86
N VAL A 184 14.10 -14.16 3.91
CA VAL A 184 13.89 -15.31 4.79
C VAL A 184 13.81 -14.88 6.26
N SER A 185 14.76 -14.07 6.75
CA SER A 185 14.78 -13.56 8.12
C SER A 185 13.55 -12.70 8.44
N MET A 186 13.15 -11.82 7.52
CA MET A 186 11.94 -11.00 7.66
C MET A 186 10.68 -11.87 7.76
N ILE A 187 10.53 -12.89 6.91
CA ILE A 187 9.39 -13.82 6.99
C ILE A 187 9.41 -14.61 8.28
N ALA A 188 10.56 -15.20 8.63
CA ALA A 188 10.70 -16.04 9.81
C ALA A 188 10.46 -15.25 11.09
N SER A 189 11.04 -14.06 11.23
CA SER A 189 10.88 -13.19 12.41
C SER A 189 9.42 -12.79 12.65
N ARG A 190 8.65 -12.52 11.59
CA ARG A 190 7.22 -12.24 11.71
C ARG A 190 6.43 -13.50 12.07
N TRP A 191 6.82 -14.66 11.54
CA TRP A 191 6.10 -15.90 11.80
C TRP A 191 6.24 -16.40 13.25
N HIS A 192 7.41 -16.25 13.86
CA HIS A 192 7.70 -16.80 15.18
C HIS A 192 7.07 -15.95 16.30
N SER A 193 6.10 -16.53 17.01
CA SER A 193 5.47 -15.90 18.19
C SER A 193 6.34 -16.06 19.43
N GLN A 194 6.65 -14.97 20.12
CA GLN A 194 7.08 -15.08 21.52
C GLN A 194 5.86 -15.38 22.42
N GLY A 195 6.00 -16.37 23.31
CA GLY A 195 5.09 -16.56 24.45
C GLY A 195 3.67 -17.05 24.16
N GLY A 196 3.39 -17.65 22.99
CA GLY A 196 2.08 -18.24 22.68
C GLY A 196 0.96 -17.23 22.35
N GLN A 197 1.23 -15.93 22.43
CA GLN A 197 0.36 -14.90 21.86
C GLN A 197 0.76 -14.59 20.41
N ARG A 198 -0.22 -14.68 19.51
CA ARG A 198 -0.05 -14.56 18.06
C ARG A 198 -0.09 -13.09 17.65
N PHE A 199 1.04 -12.39 17.71
CA PHE A 199 1.03 -10.94 17.52
C PHE A 199 1.17 -10.44 16.07
N ALA A 200 1.72 -11.23 15.14
CA ALA A 200 1.97 -10.74 13.78
C ALA A 200 2.11 -11.88 12.75
N ARG A 201 1.06 -12.65 12.45
CA ARG A 201 1.16 -13.68 11.40
C ARG A 201 0.87 -13.05 10.04
N PRO A 202 1.86 -12.79 9.15
CA PRO A 202 1.54 -12.74 7.73
C PRO A 202 1.05 -14.14 7.36
N LEU A 203 -0.26 -14.29 7.21
CA LEU A 203 -0.91 -15.52 6.75
C LEU A 203 -0.52 -15.82 5.32
N THR A 204 -0.18 -14.77 4.56
CA THR A 204 0.13 -14.89 3.14
C THR A 204 1.26 -13.92 2.75
N VAL A 205 2.27 -14.44 2.06
CA VAL A 205 3.39 -13.66 1.52
C VAL A 205 3.48 -13.87 0.01
N GLY A 206 3.31 -12.80 -0.75
CA GLY A 206 3.44 -12.74 -2.19
C GLY A 206 4.83 -12.23 -2.58
N LEU A 207 5.58 -13.03 -3.35
CA LEU A 207 6.94 -12.68 -3.77
C LEU A 207 7.08 -12.81 -5.28
N PHE A 208 7.87 -11.93 -5.88
CA PHE A 208 8.24 -12.02 -7.28
C PHE A 208 9.63 -11.42 -7.54
N PRO A 209 10.61 -12.14 -8.14
CA PRO A 209 10.51 -13.47 -8.75
C PRO A 209 11.05 -14.62 -7.86
N VAL A 210 11.51 -14.35 -6.63
CA VAL A 210 12.34 -15.30 -5.83
C VAL A 210 11.54 -16.32 -5.00
N ILE A 211 10.31 -16.61 -5.40
CA ILE A 211 9.41 -17.44 -4.59
C ILE A 211 9.98 -18.84 -4.35
N LEU A 212 10.52 -19.49 -5.38
CA LEU A 212 10.98 -20.88 -5.26
C LEU A 212 12.18 -20.98 -4.33
N GLU A 213 13.12 -20.03 -4.40
CA GLU A 213 14.28 -19.98 -3.54
C GLU A 213 13.89 -19.74 -2.07
N VAL A 214 12.96 -18.80 -1.83
CA VAL A 214 12.47 -18.48 -0.48
C VAL A 214 11.68 -19.66 0.09
N ALA A 215 10.76 -20.25 -0.67
CA ALA A 215 9.92 -21.36 -0.23
C ALA A 215 10.74 -22.63 0.08
N ASN A 216 11.89 -22.83 -0.58
CA ASN A 216 12.78 -23.96 -0.31
C ASN A 216 13.71 -23.75 0.89
N HIS A 217 13.80 -22.52 1.43
CA HIS A 217 14.64 -22.26 2.59
C HIS A 217 14.08 -22.95 3.85
N SER A 218 14.95 -23.58 4.65
CA SER A 218 14.53 -24.46 5.76
C SER A 218 13.62 -23.77 6.79
N GLU A 219 13.91 -22.52 7.12
CA GLU A 219 13.12 -21.70 8.06
C GLU A 219 11.72 -21.37 7.50
N VAL A 220 11.63 -20.96 6.23
CA VAL A 220 10.35 -20.66 5.59
C VAL A 220 9.53 -21.92 5.39
N ARG A 221 10.16 -23.07 5.04
CA ARG A 221 9.45 -24.35 4.96
C ARG A 221 8.77 -24.74 6.27
N LYS A 222 9.41 -24.49 7.43
CA LYS A 222 8.78 -24.71 8.74
C LYS A 222 7.54 -23.82 8.89
N CYS A 223 7.67 -22.54 8.54
CA CYS A 223 6.54 -21.61 8.56
C CYS A 223 5.38 -22.09 7.65
N ILE A 224 5.69 -22.60 6.45
CA ILE A 224 4.70 -23.16 5.51
C ILE A 224 3.99 -24.37 6.10
N GLN A 225 4.74 -25.29 6.73
CA GLN A 225 4.17 -26.45 7.41
C GLN A 225 3.22 -26.07 8.55
N GLU A 226 3.44 -24.91 9.16
CA GLU A 226 2.60 -24.35 10.24
C GLU A 226 1.45 -23.46 9.72
N GLY A 227 1.31 -23.30 8.41
CA GLY A 227 0.19 -22.64 7.74
C GLY A 227 0.50 -21.36 6.98
N LEU A 228 1.77 -20.94 6.86
CA LEU A 228 2.14 -19.80 6.00
C LEU A 228 1.84 -20.13 4.55
N LYS A 229 1.15 -19.23 3.85
CA LYS A 229 0.96 -19.33 2.40
C LYS A 229 1.99 -18.46 1.70
N VAL A 230 2.75 -19.04 0.79
CA VAL A 230 3.66 -18.30 -0.10
C VAL A 230 3.19 -18.50 -1.53
N TYR A 231 3.05 -17.43 -2.30
CA TYR A 231 2.58 -17.48 -3.68
C TYR A 231 3.27 -16.43 -4.55
N GLU A 232 3.28 -16.68 -5.86
CA GLU A 232 3.87 -15.76 -6.81
C GLU A 232 2.89 -14.64 -7.08
N TYR A 233 3.22 -13.42 -6.67
CA TYR A 233 2.34 -12.28 -6.92
C TYR A 233 2.43 -11.83 -8.38
N ASN A 234 1.26 -11.67 -9.01
CA ASN A 234 1.16 -11.17 -10.38
C ASN A 234 0.91 -9.66 -10.39
N SER A 235 1.94 -8.90 -10.78
CA SER A 235 1.88 -7.43 -10.85
C SER A 235 0.95 -6.85 -11.93
N SER A 236 0.25 -7.68 -12.71
CA SER A 236 -0.56 -7.23 -13.87
C SER A 236 -2.06 -7.03 -13.58
N GLY A 237 -2.55 -7.31 -12.37
CA GLY A 237 -3.99 -7.29 -12.06
C GLY A 237 -4.53 -5.96 -11.53
N LYS A 238 -5.79 -5.62 -11.91
CA LYS A 238 -6.64 -4.65 -11.19
C LYS A 238 -7.12 -5.27 -9.87
N TRP A 239 -6.23 -5.35 -8.90
CA TRP A 239 -6.44 -6.11 -7.67
C TRP A 239 -7.60 -5.58 -6.80
N TRP A 240 -7.99 -4.31 -6.91
CA TRP A 240 -9.13 -3.74 -6.19
C TRP A 240 -10.49 -4.22 -6.71
N ALA A 241 -10.55 -4.80 -7.92
CA ALA A 241 -11.77 -5.35 -8.49
C ALA A 241 -12.15 -6.73 -7.92
N LEU A 242 -11.28 -7.34 -7.09
CA LEU A 242 -11.52 -8.65 -6.49
C LEU A 242 -12.02 -8.57 -5.04
N SER A 243 -12.07 -7.36 -4.46
CA SER A 243 -12.38 -7.12 -3.04
C SER A 243 -13.69 -6.34 -2.82
N LEU A 244 -14.52 -6.24 -3.86
CA LEU A 244 -15.85 -5.60 -3.88
C LEU A 244 -16.94 -6.64 -4.15
#